data_AF-A0A367M2Q0-F1
#
_entry.id   AF-A0A367M2Q0-F1
#
_cell.length_a   1.000
_cell.length_b   1.000
_cell.length_c   1.000
_cell.angle_alpha   90.00
_cell.angle_beta   90.00
_cell.angle_gamma   90.00
#
_symmetry.space_group_name_H-M   'P 1'
#
loop_
_entity.id
_entity.type
_entity.pdbx_description
1 polymer ?
#
loop_
_entity_poly.entity_id
_entity_poly.type
_entity_poly.pdbx_seq_one_letter_code
_entity_poly.pdbx_strand_id
1 'polypeptide(L)'
;RLQCEPGPARAGVTVRVPAPLLPQLPAERIDWLVPGLLYDKAVALVRNLPKAIRKSFVPVPDFVRAALERITFGEGSLPQVLGRELQRMTGVRVADEAWAEAATQLDDHLRMNIAVVDAQGKFLGEGRDLAELTARFAEASQAALAIPQADKEQQRPVEAKAFASVAEKAQQKVAGLSMTVYPALVEEQGEVKEGRFPTQAEADYQHRRALQRLLLQQLAEPAKYLRAKLPGQTEMGLLYRELGRVEALVEDILLASLDSCVLQGESLPRDGAALAALAERKRAAWNEHAERLARLVLDILKLWHGLQKRFKGKVELAMTVPLNDVKGQLANLVYPGFVRATPLEWLKEYPRYLKAIAQRLDKVA
;
A
#
# COMPACT_ATOMS: atom_id res chain seq x y z
N ARG A 1 -21.27 5.44 -14.51
CA ARG A 1 -22.67 5.18 -14.99
C ARG A 1 -23.10 3.84 -14.42
N LEU A 2 -24.34 3.71 -13.94
CA LEU A 2 -24.90 2.45 -13.42
C LEU A 2 -25.69 1.75 -14.53
N GLN A 3 -25.46 0.46 -14.73
CA GLN A 3 -26.19 -0.38 -15.70
C GLN A 3 -26.70 -1.63 -14.98
N CYS A 4 -27.94 -2.02 -15.28
CA CYS A 4 -28.55 -3.28 -14.86
C CYS A 4 -28.66 -4.14 -16.12
N GLU A 5 -27.93 -5.26 -16.18
CA GLU A 5 -27.94 -6.15 -17.36
C GLU A 5 -28.40 -7.57 -17.00
N PRO A 6 -29.18 -8.25 -17.87
CA PRO A 6 -29.71 -9.58 -17.62
C PRO A 6 -28.69 -10.66 -18.03
N GLY A 7 -27.79 -11.02 -17.13
CA GLY A 7 -26.91 -12.18 -17.31
C GLY A 7 -26.40 -12.72 -15.97
N PRO A 8 -26.17 -14.03 -15.80
CA PRO A 8 -25.80 -14.62 -14.51
C PRO A 8 -24.46 -14.12 -13.96
N ALA A 9 -23.50 -13.77 -14.82
CA ALA A 9 -22.22 -13.15 -14.39
C ALA A 9 -22.38 -11.68 -13.98
N ARG A 10 -23.34 -10.97 -14.60
CA ARG A 10 -23.66 -9.55 -14.38
C ARG A 10 -24.87 -9.34 -13.47
N ALA A 11 -25.31 -10.39 -12.77
CA ALA A 11 -26.44 -10.31 -11.88
C ALA A 11 -26.18 -9.24 -10.81
N GLY A 12 -27.13 -8.33 -10.63
CA GLY A 12 -27.03 -7.18 -9.73
C GLY A 12 -26.80 -5.86 -10.46
N VAL A 13 -26.23 -4.89 -9.73
CA VAL A 13 -25.94 -3.55 -10.26
C VAL A 13 -24.47 -3.47 -10.64
N THR A 14 -24.19 -3.00 -11.85
CA THR A 14 -22.83 -2.75 -12.32
C THR A 14 -22.53 -1.26 -12.39
N VAL A 15 -21.46 -0.82 -11.72
CA VAL A 15 -20.92 0.54 -11.84
C VAL A 15 -19.73 0.54 -12.78
N ARG A 16 -19.77 1.40 -13.82
CA ARG A 16 -18.63 1.62 -14.72
C ARG A 16 -17.70 2.69 -14.16
N VAL A 17 -16.43 2.32 -13.95
CA VAL A 17 -15.40 3.17 -13.34
C VAL A 17 -14.09 3.14 -14.15
N PRO A 18 -13.53 4.29 -14.53
CA PRO A 18 -12.18 4.35 -15.12
C PRO A 18 -11.11 3.81 -14.16
N ALA A 19 -10.11 3.09 -14.68
CA ALA A 19 -9.05 2.49 -13.87
C ALA A 19 -8.40 3.48 -12.86
N PRO A 20 -8.10 4.75 -13.21
CA PRO A 20 -7.54 5.72 -12.26
C PRO A 20 -8.42 6.09 -11.07
N LEU A 21 -9.73 5.87 -11.17
CA LEU A 21 -10.67 6.19 -10.10
C LEU A 21 -10.87 5.06 -9.10
N LEU A 22 -10.43 3.84 -9.40
CA LEU A 22 -10.61 2.69 -8.50
C LEU A 22 -10.06 2.97 -7.08
N PRO A 23 -8.83 3.50 -6.90
CA PRO A 23 -8.30 3.78 -5.56
C PRO A 23 -9.04 4.89 -4.81
N GLN A 24 -9.78 5.74 -5.54
CA GLN A 24 -10.53 6.86 -4.95
C GLN A 24 -11.97 6.47 -4.58
N LEU A 25 -12.43 5.26 -4.94
CA LEU A 25 -13.78 4.85 -4.64
C LEU A 25 -13.94 4.56 -3.13
N PRO A 26 -14.91 5.18 -2.45
CA PRO A 26 -15.23 4.80 -1.08
C PRO A 26 -15.90 3.43 -1.07
N ALA A 27 -15.20 2.41 -0.56
CA ALA A 27 -15.71 1.03 -0.47
C ALA A 27 -17.04 0.96 0.28
N GLU A 28 -17.15 1.70 1.40
CA GLU A 28 -18.39 1.81 2.16
C GLU A 28 -19.55 2.25 1.29
N ARG A 29 -19.34 3.22 0.39
CA ARG A 29 -20.40 3.73 -0.50
C ARG A 29 -20.84 2.70 -1.53
N ILE A 30 -19.90 1.90 -2.04
CA ILE A 30 -20.16 0.82 -3.00
C ILE A 30 -21.04 -0.25 -2.34
N ASP A 31 -20.86 -0.51 -1.05
CA ASP A 31 -21.66 -1.49 -0.31
C ASP A 31 -23.14 -1.13 -0.20
N TRP A 32 -23.53 0.13 -0.35
CA TRP A 32 -24.93 0.53 -0.30
C TRP A 32 -25.74 0.14 -1.54
N LEU A 33 -25.09 -0.34 -2.61
CA LEU A 33 -25.75 -0.60 -3.89
C LEU A 33 -26.52 0.64 -4.40
N VAL A 34 -27.75 0.40 -4.87
CA VAL A 34 -28.74 1.40 -5.27
C VAL A 34 -29.95 1.27 -4.34
N PRO A 35 -30.70 2.36 -4.12
CA PRO A 35 -31.85 2.35 -3.22
C PRO A 35 -32.86 1.22 -3.49
N GLY A 36 -33.04 0.83 -4.76
CA GLY A 36 -33.98 -0.21 -5.17
C GLY A 36 -33.63 -1.64 -4.69
N LEU A 37 -32.36 -1.93 -4.39
CA LEU A 37 -31.92 -3.25 -3.88
C LEU A 37 -31.46 -3.20 -2.42
N LEU A 38 -31.48 -2.02 -1.80
CA LEU A 38 -30.98 -1.81 -0.45
C LEU A 38 -31.77 -2.61 0.57
N TYR A 39 -33.10 -2.65 0.42
CA TYR A 39 -33.99 -3.42 1.29
C TYR A 39 -33.65 -4.92 1.26
N ASP A 40 -33.56 -5.50 0.06
CA ASP A 40 -33.27 -6.92 -0.11
C ASP A 40 -31.88 -7.28 0.42
N LYS A 41 -30.89 -6.42 0.20
CA LYS A 41 -29.54 -6.58 0.77
C LYS A 41 -29.57 -6.56 2.30
N ALA A 42 -30.25 -5.59 2.90
CA ALA A 42 -30.35 -5.49 4.36
C ALA A 42 -31.09 -6.69 4.98
N VAL A 43 -32.16 -7.17 4.34
CA VAL A 43 -32.86 -8.40 4.74
C VAL A 43 -31.93 -9.61 4.66
N ALA A 44 -31.21 -9.78 3.54
CA ALA A 44 -30.28 -10.88 3.36
C ALA A 44 -29.15 -10.85 4.41
N LEU A 45 -28.56 -9.68 4.67
CA LEU A 45 -27.55 -9.49 5.71
C LEU A 45 -28.04 -9.97 7.08
N VAL A 46 -29.22 -9.54 7.52
CA VAL A 46 -29.79 -9.96 8.82
C VAL A 46 -30.14 -11.46 8.82
N ARG A 47 -30.59 -12.01 7.68
CA ARG A 47 -30.87 -13.45 7.55
C ARG A 47 -29.61 -14.30 7.65
N ASN A 48 -28.48 -13.81 7.18
CA ASN A 48 -27.19 -14.50 7.19
C ASN A 48 -26.49 -14.42 8.55
N LEU A 49 -26.99 -13.61 9.50
CA LEU A 49 -26.45 -13.56 10.84
C LEU A 49 -26.57 -14.92 11.58
N PRO A 50 -25.66 -15.20 12.54
CA PRO A 50 -25.72 -16.37 13.39
C PRO A 50 -27.11 -16.58 14.00
N LYS A 51 -27.57 -17.83 14.05
CA LYS A 51 -28.93 -18.19 14.50
C LYS A 51 -29.27 -17.62 15.88
N ALA A 52 -28.29 -17.53 16.79
CA ALA A 52 -28.48 -16.95 18.12
C ALA A 52 -28.86 -15.47 18.09
N ILE A 53 -28.23 -14.70 17.18
CA ILE A 53 -28.45 -13.26 17.01
C ILE A 53 -29.74 -13.00 16.22
N ARG A 54 -29.94 -13.72 15.12
CA ARG A 54 -31.07 -13.54 14.20
C ARG A 54 -32.44 -13.72 14.85
N LYS A 55 -32.56 -14.56 15.88
CA LYS A 55 -33.82 -14.77 16.63
C LYS A 55 -34.37 -13.48 17.25
N SER A 56 -33.49 -12.53 17.59
CA SER A 56 -33.87 -11.25 18.18
C SER A 56 -34.47 -10.28 17.16
N PHE A 57 -34.40 -10.59 15.86
CA PHE A 57 -34.85 -9.74 14.76
C PHE A 57 -35.98 -10.40 13.96
N VAL A 58 -36.77 -11.29 14.57
CA VAL A 58 -37.91 -11.94 13.89
C VAL A 58 -39.19 -11.16 14.19
N PRO A 59 -39.96 -10.72 13.18
CA PRO A 59 -39.78 -10.94 11.73
C PRO A 59 -38.73 -10.00 11.07
N VAL A 60 -37.74 -10.58 10.39
CA VAL A 60 -36.63 -9.82 9.77
C VAL A 60 -37.10 -8.69 8.84
N PRO A 61 -38.09 -8.91 7.95
CA PRO A 61 -38.60 -7.87 7.06
C PRO A 61 -39.04 -6.57 7.77
N ASP A 62 -39.64 -6.70 8.96
CA ASP A 62 -40.24 -5.58 9.69
C ASP A 62 -39.17 -4.75 10.40
N PHE A 63 -38.22 -5.44 11.07
CA PHE A 63 -37.07 -4.79 11.70
C PHE A 63 -36.22 -4.05 10.68
N VAL A 64 -35.95 -4.66 9.53
CA VAL A 64 -35.17 -4.02 8.46
C VAL A 64 -35.90 -2.80 7.88
N ARG A 65 -37.22 -2.89 7.65
CA ARG A 65 -38.00 -1.75 7.17
C ARG A 65 -37.94 -0.57 8.13
N ALA A 66 -38.22 -0.83 9.41
CA ALA A 66 -38.18 0.20 10.44
C ALA A 66 -36.77 0.79 10.64
N ALA A 67 -35.71 -0.02 10.51
CA ALA A 67 -34.34 0.48 10.54
C ALA A 67 -34.05 1.39 9.35
N LEU A 68 -34.37 0.96 8.11
CA LEU A 68 -34.08 1.73 6.90
C LEU A 68 -34.82 3.07 6.82
N GLU A 69 -36.01 3.18 7.42
CA GLU A 69 -36.74 4.46 7.54
C GLU A 69 -35.97 5.54 8.35
N ARG A 70 -35.04 5.11 9.21
CA ARG A 70 -34.25 5.97 10.10
C ARG A 70 -32.82 6.18 9.60
N ILE A 71 -32.44 5.49 8.52
CA ILE A 71 -31.08 5.46 8.01
C ILE A 71 -30.97 6.39 6.80
N THR A 72 -30.01 7.31 6.84
CA THR A 72 -29.65 8.12 5.67
C THR A 72 -28.88 7.27 4.67
N PHE A 73 -29.31 7.27 3.41
CA PHE A 73 -28.74 6.44 2.37
C PHE A 73 -27.28 6.77 2.04
N GLY A 74 -26.41 5.81 2.31
CA GLY A 74 -24.99 5.83 1.95
C GLY A 74 -24.15 6.85 2.69
N GLU A 75 -24.53 7.10 3.94
CA GLU A 75 -23.68 7.67 4.97
C GLU A 75 -23.12 6.56 5.86
N GLY A 76 -21.79 6.43 5.91
CA GLY A 76 -21.08 5.41 6.68
C GLY A 76 -21.23 3.99 6.11
N SER A 77 -20.85 3.00 6.91
CA SER A 77 -20.92 1.58 6.55
C SER A 77 -22.34 1.01 6.78
N LEU A 78 -22.92 0.39 5.74
CA LEU A 78 -24.27 -0.18 5.82
C LEU A 78 -24.44 -1.17 6.99
N PRO A 79 -23.58 -2.19 7.18
CA PRO A 79 -23.68 -3.09 8.33
C PRO A 79 -23.63 -2.38 9.70
N GLN A 80 -22.77 -1.37 9.84
CA GLN A 80 -22.64 -0.63 11.10
C GLN A 80 -23.88 0.21 11.40
N VAL A 81 -24.37 0.94 10.40
CA VAL A 81 -25.53 1.81 10.53
C VAL A 81 -26.80 0.99 10.75
N LEU A 82 -26.95 -0.13 10.03
CA LEU A 82 -28.03 -1.10 10.23
C LEU A 82 -27.96 -1.74 11.62
N GLY A 83 -26.77 -2.18 12.04
CA GLY A 83 -26.55 -2.77 13.37
C GLY A 83 -26.88 -1.82 14.51
N ARG A 84 -26.54 -0.53 14.38
CA ARG A 84 -26.87 0.51 15.35
C ARG A 84 -28.39 0.69 15.50
N GLU A 85 -29.13 0.79 14.39
CA GLU A 85 -30.59 0.93 14.47
C GLU A 85 -31.26 -0.34 15.01
N LEU A 86 -30.80 -1.52 14.59
CA LEU A 86 -31.29 -2.79 15.12
C LEU A 86 -31.05 -2.92 16.63
N GLN A 87 -29.86 -2.53 17.10
CA GLN A 87 -29.54 -2.49 18.53
C GLN A 87 -30.45 -1.50 19.28
N ARG A 88 -30.75 -0.33 18.70
CA ARG A 88 -31.66 0.64 19.33
C ARG A 88 -33.09 0.07 19.48
N MET A 89 -33.51 -0.79 18.57
CA MET A 89 -34.82 -1.43 18.60
C MET A 89 -34.90 -2.61 19.57
N THR A 90 -33.85 -3.42 19.70
CA THR A 90 -33.91 -4.71 20.44
C THR A 90 -32.98 -4.79 21.65
N GLY A 91 -32.04 -3.86 21.80
CA GLY A 91 -30.95 -3.90 22.78
C GLY A 91 -29.80 -4.84 22.40
N VAL A 92 -29.92 -5.64 21.34
CA VAL A 92 -28.92 -6.65 20.96
C VAL A 92 -27.85 -6.04 20.06
N ARG A 93 -26.60 -6.07 20.52
CA ARG A 93 -25.45 -5.65 19.72
C ARG A 93 -24.98 -6.80 18.83
N VAL A 94 -24.78 -6.52 17.54
CA VAL A 94 -24.15 -7.44 16.59
C VAL A 94 -22.69 -7.04 16.46
N ALA A 95 -21.77 -8.01 16.61
CA ALA A 95 -20.34 -7.78 16.46
C ALA A 95 -19.94 -7.64 14.98
N ASP A 96 -18.86 -6.92 14.70
CA ASP A 96 -18.42 -6.63 13.33
C ASP A 96 -18.02 -7.91 12.57
N GLU A 97 -17.47 -8.91 13.28
CA GLU A 97 -17.12 -10.21 12.73
C GLU A 97 -18.36 -10.96 12.21
N ALA A 98 -19.48 -10.86 12.92
CA ALA A 98 -20.74 -11.49 12.49
C ALA A 98 -21.32 -10.80 11.25
N TRP A 99 -21.15 -9.48 11.12
CA TRP A 99 -21.50 -8.76 9.89
C TRP A 99 -20.60 -9.12 8.72
N ALA A 100 -19.29 -9.24 8.95
CA ALA A 100 -18.35 -9.67 7.92
C ALA A 100 -18.68 -11.08 7.41
N GLU A 101 -18.97 -12.02 8.32
CA GLU A 101 -19.40 -13.38 7.96
C GLU A 101 -20.71 -13.35 7.15
N ALA A 102 -21.73 -12.59 7.60
CA ALA A 102 -23.00 -12.46 6.90
C ALA A 102 -22.86 -11.89 5.49
N ALA A 103 -21.93 -10.95 5.29
CA ALA A 103 -21.64 -10.35 3.99
C ALA A 103 -21.01 -11.36 3.00
N THR A 104 -20.18 -12.30 3.48
CA THR A 104 -19.60 -13.35 2.60
C THR A 104 -20.63 -14.34 2.07
N GLN A 105 -21.79 -14.43 2.73
CA GLN A 105 -22.92 -15.29 2.33
C GLN A 105 -23.95 -14.56 1.44
N LEU A 106 -23.74 -13.29 1.09
CA LEU A 106 -24.67 -12.56 0.21
C LEU A 106 -24.65 -13.11 -1.22
N ASP A 107 -25.81 -13.22 -1.85
CA ASP A 107 -25.89 -13.52 -3.28
C ASP A 107 -25.24 -12.43 -4.13
N ASP A 108 -24.70 -12.83 -5.28
CA ASP A 108 -23.96 -11.94 -6.20
C ASP A 108 -24.77 -10.72 -6.65
N HIS A 109 -26.09 -10.85 -6.80
CA HIS A 109 -26.98 -9.76 -7.21
C HIS A 109 -27.20 -8.69 -6.12
N LEU A 110 -26.86 -9.01 -4.86
CA LEU A 110 -26.86 -8.09 -3.71
C LEU A 110 -25.45 -7.54 -3.41
N ARG A 111 -24.53 -7.69 -4.35
CA ARG A 111 -23.18 -7.13 -4.31
C ARG A 111 -22.96 -6.23 -5.53
N MET A 112 -22.28 -5.11 -5.33
CA MET A 112 -21.98 -4.21 -6.43
C MET A 112 -20.97 -4.88 -7.33
N ASN A 113 -21.24 -4.90 -8.63
CA ASN A 113 -20.25 -5.26 -9.63
C ASN A 113 -19.57 -3.99 -10.16
N ILE A 114 -18.27 -4.02 -10.37
CA ILE A 114 -17.47 -2.89 -10.83
C ILE A 114 -16.90 -3.26 -12.19
N ALA A 115 -17.30 -2.53 -13.23
CA ALA A 115 -16.77 -2.67 -14.58
C ALA A 115 -15.71 -1.58 -14.81
N VAL A 116 -14.47 -2.03 -15.00
CA VAL A 116 -13.30 -1.17 -15.20
C VAL A 116 -13.17 -0.79 -16.67
N VAL A 117 -12.94 0.49 -16.93
CA VAL A 117 -12.73 1.03 -18.28
C VAL A 117 -11.40 1.80 -18.40
N ASP A 118 -10.87 1.89 -19.61
CA ASP A 118 -9.69 2.71 -19.91
C ASP A 118 -10.02 4.21 -20.01
N ALA A 119 -9.02 5.02 -20.38
CA ALA A 119 -9.17 6.46 -20.55
C ALA A 119 -10.15 6.87 -21.67
N GLN A 120 -10.43 5.97 -22.60
CA GLN A 120 -11.34 6.15 -23.73
C GLN A 120 -12.73 5.54 -23.46
N GLY A 121 -12.91 4.87 -22.31
CA GLY A 121 -14.16 4.22 -21.92
C GLY A 121 -14.32 2.78 -22.44
N LYS A 122 -13.28 2.18 -23.02
CA LYS A 122 -13.25 0.77 -23.43
C LYS A 122 -13.17 -0.12 -22.20
N PHE A 123 -13.90 -1.23 -22.22
CA PHE A 123 -13.90 -2.21 -21.15
C PHE A 123 -12.55 -2.92 -21.00
N LEU A 124 -12.05 -2.99 -19.77
CA LEU A 124 -10.80 -3.68 -19.39
C LEU A 124 -11.08 -4.98 -18.61
N GLY A 125 -12.10 -4.97 -17.75
CA GLY A 125 -12.54 -6.12 -16.97
C GLY A 125 -13.59 -5.75 -15.94
N GLU A 126 -14.08 -6.73 -15.19
CA GLU A 126 -15.08 -6.51 -14.13
C GLU A 126 -14.84 -7.45 -12.95
N GLY A 127 -15.35 -7.06 -11.78
CA GLY A 127 -15.25 -7.83 -10.54
C GLY A 127 -16.02 -7.16 -9.40
N ARG A 128 -16.09 -7.85 -8.26
CA ARG A 128 -16.81 -7.36 -7.06
C ARG A 128 -15.86 -6.96 -5.91
N ASP A 129 -14.58 -7.32 -6.02
CA ASP A 129 -13.55 -6.96 -5.05
C ASP A 129 -12.80 -5.71 -5.54
N LEU A 130 -13.04 -4.58 -4.88
CA LEU A 130 -12.38 -3.32 -5.23
C LEU A 130 -10.86 -3.39 -5.07
N ALA A 131 -10.36 -4.10 -4.06
CA ALA A 131 -8.93 -4.20 -3.79
C ALA A 131 -8.24 -5.05 -4.86
N GLU A 132 -8.84 -6.18 -5.25
CA GLU A 132 -8.36 -7.00 -6.37
C GLU A 132 -8.34 -6.20 -7.67
N LEU A 133 -9.43 -5.51 -8.01
CA LEU A 133 -9.52 -4.72 -9.23
C LEU A 133 -8.50 -3.57 -9.22
N THR A 134 -8.30 -2.91 -8.09
CA THR A 134 -7.32 -1.85 -7.93
C THR A 134 -5.90 -2.38 -8.17
N ALA A 135 -5.56 -3.54 -7.62
CA ALA A 135 -4.26 -4.17 -7.83
C ALA A 135 -4.08 -4.63 -9.28
N ARG A 136 -5.09 -5.29 -9.86
CA ARG A 136 -5.06 -5.84 -11.23
C ARG A 136 -4.94 -4.76 -12.30
N PHE A 137 -5.57 -3.61 -12.11
CA PHE A 137 -5.59 -2.51 -13.09
C PHE A 137 -4.67 -1.34 -12.72
N ALA A 138 -3.70 -1.54 -11.80
CA ALA A 138 -2.76 -0.51 -11.39
C ALA A 138 -1.94 0.06 -12.57
N GLU A 139 -1.45 -0.80 -13.46
CA GLU A 139 -0.70 -0.35 -14.66
C GLU A 139 -1.58 0.46 -15.62
N ALA A 140 -2.82 0.01 -15.85
CA ALA A 140 -3.77 0.72 -16.69
C ALA A 140 -4.18 2.07 -16.08
N SER A 141 -4.29 2.14 -14.75
CA SER A 141 -4.48 3.38 -14.01
C SER A 141 -3.34 4.35 -14.25
N GLN A 142 -2.09 3.91 -14.07
CA GLN A 142 -0.90 4.75 -14.30
C GLN A 142 -0.78 5.22 -15.76
N ALA A 143 -1.04 4.32 -16.73
CA ALA A 143 -1.03 4.68 -18.14
C ALA A 143 -2.10 5.74 -18.50
N ALA A 144 -3.28 5.67 -17.89
CA ALA A 144 -4.34 6.65 -18.11
C ALA A 144 -4.08 8.01 -17.44
N LEU A 145 -3.20 8.05 -16.43
CA LEU A 145 -2.76 9.26 -15.74
C LEU A 145 -1.50 9.90 -16.33
N ALA A 146 -0.83 9.21 -17.25
CA ALA A 146 0.38 9.70 -17.91
C ALA A 146 0.18 11.12 -18.47
N ILE A 147 1.19 11.96 -18.29
CA ILE A 147 1.19 13.34 -18.74
C ILE A 147 0.99 13.36 -20.27
N PRO A 148 0.04 14.15 -20.83
CA PRO A 148 -0.15 14.24 -22.27
C PRO A 148 1.13 14.65 -23.00
N GLN A 149 1.34 14.13 -24.21
CA GLN A 149 2.54 14.42 -25.03
C GLN A 149 2.74 15.91 -25.38
N ALA A 150 1.76 16.77 -25.12
CA ALA A 150 1.90 18.22 -25.27
C ALA A 150 2.80 18.84 -24.19
N ASP A 151 2.89 18.23 -23.01
CA ASP A 151 3.67 18.70 -21.86
C ASP A 151 5.02 17.96 -21.74
N LYS A 152 5.73 17.80 -22.88
CA LYS A 152 7.03 17.08 -22.94
C LYS A 152 8.11 17.66 -22.04
N GLU A 153 8.01 18.93 -21.64
CA GLU A 153 8.95 19.54 -20.69
C GLU A 153 8.86 18.93 -19.29
N GLN A 154 7.67 18.49 -18.86
CA GLN A 154 7.44 17.87 -17.54
C GLN A 154 7.84 16.38 -17.50
N GLN A 155 8.04 15.77 -18.67
CA GLN A 155 8.49 14.37 -18.79
C GLN A 155 10.01 14.23 -18.83
N ARG A 156 10.77 15.34 -18.91
CA ARG A 156 12.23 15.27 -18.95
C ARG A 156 12.78 14.82 -17.60
N PRO A 157 13.92 14.10 -17.60
CA PRO A 157 14.64 13.82 -16.38
C PRO A 157 14.88 15.11 -15.61
N VAL A 158 14.52 15.05 -14.34
CA VAL A 158 14.59 16.14 -13.40
C VAL A 158 15.96 16.09 -12.72
N GLU A 159 16.72 17.18 -12.86
CA GLU A 159 18.01 17.33 -12.18
C GLU A 159 17.84 17.94 -10.79
N ALA A 160 18.65 17.49 -9.84
CA ALA A 160 18.59 17.96 -8.45
C ALA A 160 18.78 19.48 -8.30
N LYS A 161 19.54 20.12 -9.20
CA LYS A 161 19.92 21.54 -9.07
C LYS A 161 18.81 22.53 -9.42
N ALA A 162 17.79 22.14 -10.19
CA ALA A 162 16.74 23.08 -10.61
C ALA A 162 15.52 22.37 -11.20
N PHE A 163 14.67 21.79 -10.35
CA PHE A 163 13.36 21.33 -10.78
C PHE A 163 12.26 22.32 -10.43
N ALA A 164 11.31 22.46 -11.36
CA ALA A 164 10.17 23.34 -11.22
C ALA A 164 9.26 22.90 -10.07
N SER A 165 8.45 23.84 -9.57
CA SER A 165 7.50 23.54 -8.50
C SER A 165 6.47 22.50 -8.96
N VAL A 166 6.37 21.41 -8.22
CA VAL A 166 5.41 20.33 -8.46
C VAL A 166 4.12 20.63 -7.68
N ALA A 167 3.00 20.82 -8.37
CA ALA A 167 1.72 21.19 -7.75
C ALA A 167 1.15 20.06 -6.87
N GLU A 168 0.63 20.37 -5.67
CA GLU A 168 0.10 19.34 -4.74
C GLU A 168 -1.09 18.55 -5.31
N LYS A 169 -1.94 19.21 -6.10
CA LYS A 169 -3.14 18.65 -6.71
C LYS A 169 -3.33 19.25 -8.10
N ALA A 170 -3.84 18.45 -9.03
CA ALA A 170 -4.27 18.91 -10.34
C ALA A 170 -5.63 18.30 -10.68
N GLN A 171 -6.37 18.93 -11.60
CA GLN A 171 -7.58 18.37 -12.18
C GLN A 171 -7.25 17.74 -13.54
N GLN A 172 -7.69 16.51 -13.77
CA GLN A 172 -7.49 15.80 -15.04
C GLN A 172 -8.80 15.17 -15.50
N LYS A 173 -9.07 15.26 -16.80
CA LYS A 173 -10.21 14.59 -17.43
C LYS A 173 -9.79 13.21 -17.93
N VAL A 174 -10.45 12.16 -17.47
CA VAL A 174 -10.25 10.78 -17.93
C VAL A 174 -11.62 10.16 -18.22
N ALA A 175 -11.80 9.56 -19.40
CA ALA A 175 -13.08 8.98 -19.85
C ALA A 175 -14.29 9.94 -19.68
N GLY A 176 -14.07 11.24 -19.90
CA GLY A 176 -15.09 12.28 -19.78
C GLY A 176 -15.43 12.70 -18.34
N LEU A 177 -14.78 12.14 -17.33
CA LEU A 177 -14.93 12.52 -15.92
C LEU A 177 -13.77 13.40 -15.47
N SER A 178 -14.04 14.50 -14.75
CA SER A 178 -13.01 15.29 -14.08
C SER A 178 -12.66 14.64 -12.75
N MET A 179 -11.37 14.39 -12.51
CA MET A 179 -10.89 13.86 -11.24
C MET A 179 -9.70 14.66 -10.72
N THR A 180 -9.55 14.64 -9.40
CA THR A 180 -8.34 15.13 -8.74
C THR A 180 -7.23 14.09 -8.90
N VAL A 181 -6.08 14.54 -9.36
CA VAL A 181 -4.84 13.76 -9.43
C VAL A 181 -3.77 14.47 -8.60
N TYR A 182 -2.75 13.72 -8.20
CA TYR A 182 -1.69 14.18 -7.31
C TYR A 182 -0.35 14.11 -8.05
N PRO A 183 0.14 15.25 -8.60
CA PRO A 183 1.46 15.30 -9.20
C PRO A 183 2.56 15.03 -8.18
N ALA A 184 3.56 14.26 -8.55
CA ALA A 184 4.71 13.96 -7.71
C ALA A 184 5.91 13.58 -8.56
N LEU A 185 7.10 13.70 -7.97
CA LEU A 185 8.30 13.12 -8.56
C LEU A 185 8.25 11.59 -8.42
N VAL A 186 8.73 10.88 -9.43
CA VAL A 186 8.85 9.42 -9.43
C VAL A 186 10.23 9.02 -9.93
N GLU A 187 10.80 7.99 -9.32
CA GLU A 187 12.05 7.39 -9.77
C GLU A 187 11.75 6.20 -10.68
N GLU A 188 12.20 6.25 -11.93
CA GLU A 188 12.14 5.14 -12.87
C GLU A 188 13.55 4.86 -13.43
N GLN A 189 14.02 3.63 -13.28
CA GLN A 189 15.35 3.20 -13.77
C GLN A 189 16.53 4.07 -13.29
N GLY A 190 16.38 4.73 -12.14
CA GLY A 190 17.40 5.61 -11.55
C GLY A 190 17.31 7.07 -11.99
N GLU A 191 16.42 7.39 -12.94
CA GLU A 191 16.08 8.75 -13.31
C GLU A 191 14.86 9.23 -12.55
N VAL A 192 14.80 10.53 -12.26
CA VAL A 192 13.65 11.15 -11.61
C VAL A 192 12.88 11.95 -12.64
N LYS A 193 11.55 11.82 -12.67
CA LYS A 193 10.67 12.61 -13.53
C LYS A 193 9.39 13.00 -12.80
N GLU A 194 8.58 13.87 -13.37
CA GLU A 194 7.25 14.14 -12.86
C GLU A 194 6.26 13.05 -13.32
N GLY A 195 5.43 12.60 -12.39
CA GLY A 195 4.34 11.66 -12.61
C GLY A 195 3.06 12.15 -11.93
N ARG A 196 1.94 11.48 -12.19
CA ARG A 196 0.63 11.80 -11.59
C ARG A 196 0.04 10.55 -10.99
N PHE A 197 -0.49 10.67 -9.78
CA PHE A 197 -1.00 9.54 -9.02
C PHE A 197 -2.47 9.73 -8.67
N PRO A 198 -3.22 8.62 -8.53
CA PRO A 198 -4.65 8.67 -8.19
C PRO A 198 -4.88 9.05 -6.72
N THR A 199 -3.91 8.83 -5.83
CA THR A 199 -4.07 9.13 -4.40
C THR A 199 -2.91 9.96 -3.87
N GLN A 200 -3.19 10.76 -2.83
CA GLN A 200 -2.16 11.53 -2.13
C GLN A 200 -1.10 10.63 -1.50
N ALA A 201 -1.53 9.53 -0.87
CA ALA A 201 -0.62 8.59 -0.21
C ALA A 201 0.39 7.96 -1.18
N GLU A 202 -0.06 7.57 -2.37
CA GLU A 202 0.83 7.03 -3.41
C GLU A 202 1.76 8.11 -3.97
N ALA A 203 1.24 9.33 -4.21
CA ALA A 203 2.05 10.46 -4.64
C ALA A 203 3.16 10.78 -3.63
N ASP A 204 2.82 10.89 -2.35
CA ASP A 204 3.77 11.18 -1.28
C ASP A 204 4.83 10.07 -1.15
N TYR A 205 4.42 8.80 -1.26
CA TYR A 205 5.33 7.66 -1.25
C TYR A 205 6.35 7.73 -2.40
N GLN A 206 5.88 7.94 -3.63
CA GLN A 206 6.74 8.01 -4.81
C GLN A 206 7.61 9.26 -4.79
N HIS A 207 7.04 10.40 -4.40
CA HIS A 207 7.74 11.67 -4.27
C HIS A 207 8.88 11.58 -3.28
N ARG A 208 8.63 11.03 -2.09
CA ARG A 208 9.65 10.84 -1.06
C ARG A 208 10.81 9.98 -1.56
N ARG A 209 10.52 8.89 -2.28
CA ARG A 209 11.54 8.02 -2.88
C ARG A 209 12.36 8.74 -3.96
N ALA A 210 11.71 9.50 -4.84
CA ALA A 210 12.39 10.30 -5.85
C ALA A 210 13.28 11.39 -5.23
N LEU A 211 12.83 12.04 -4.14
CA LEU A 211 13.62 13.01 -3.41
C LEU A 211 14.89 12.41 -2.80
N GLN A 212 14.87 11.16 -2.31
CA GLN A 212 16.09 10.47 -1.87
C GLN A 212 17.13 10.38 -3.00
N ARG A 213 16.69 10.08 -4.23
CA ARG A 213 17.58 10.01 -5.41
C ARG A 213 18.14 11.38 -5.77
N LEU A 214 17.32 12.43 -5.75
CA LEU A 214 17.79 13.80 -5.98
C LEU A 214 18.74 14.28 -4.87
N LEU A 215 18.48 13.93 -3.62
CA LEU A 215 19.37 14.24 -2.49
C LEU A 215 20.75 13.58 -2.65
N LEU A 216 20.83 12.35 -3.15
CA LEU A 216 22.12 11.71 -3.48
C LEU A 216 22.91 12.48 -4.53
N GLN A 217 22.23 13.06 -5.52
CA GLN A 217 22.87 13.91 -6.53
C GLN A 217 23.30 15.26 -5.94
N GLN A 218 22.45 15.87 -5.10
CA GLN A 218 22.74 17.14 -4.42
C GLN A 218 23.95 17.01 -3.48
N LEU A 219 24.08 15.86 -2.81
CA LEU A 219 25.14 15.54 -1.85
C LEU A 219 26.20 14.60 -2.46
N ALA A 220 26.55 14.80 -3.74
CA ALA A 220 27.42 13.89 -4.50
C ALA A 220 28.78 13.62 -3.84
N GLU A 221 29.43 14.64 -3.27
CA GLU A 221 30.74 14.50 -2.61
C GLU A 221 30.68 13.60 -1.36
N PRO A 222 29.83 13.87 -0.35
CA PRO A 222 29.66 12.93 0.77
C PRO A 222 29.16 11.55 0.31
N ALA A 223 28.29 11.48 -0.70
CA ALA A 223 27.81 10.21 -1.23
C ALA A 223 28.96 9.36 -1.82
N LYS A 224 29.88 10.00 -2.57
CA LYS A 224 31.07 9.34 -3.13
C LYS A 224 32.00 8.83 -2.03
N TYR A 225 32.20 9.61 -0.96
CA TYR A 225 32.96 9.16 0.21
C TYR A 225 32.32 7.93 0.87
N LEU A 226 31.02 8.01 1.19
CA LEU A 226 30.31 6.92 1.86
C LEU A 226 30.28 5.64 1.02
N ARG A 227 30.15 5.73 -0.31
CA ARG A 227 30.24 4.56 -1.21
C ARG A 227 31.57 3.81 -1.09
N ALA A 228 32.66 4.52 -0.83
CA ALA A 228 34.00 3.95 -0.77
C ALA A 228 34.46 3.58 0.66
N LYS A 229 33.86 4.20 1.69
CA LYS A 229 34.34 4.13 3.08
C LYS A 229 33.25 3.78 4.09
N LEU A 230 32.17 3.11 3.66
CA LEU A 230 31.13 2.66 4.57
C LEU A 230 31.68 1.62 5.57
N PRO A 231 31.41 1.76 6.88
CA PRO A 231 31.91 0.82 7.86
C PRO A 231 31.33 -0.58 7.62
N GLY A 232 32.20 -1.60 7.63
CA GLY A 232 31.80 -2.99 7.46
C GLY A 232 31.45 -3.40 6.03
N GLN A 233 31.72 -2.55 5.02
CA GLN A 233 31.38 -2.83 3.61
C GLN A 233 31.90 -4.19 3.10
N THR A 234 33.17 -4.52 3.38
CA THR A 234 33.76 -5.80 2.99
C THR A 234 33.02 -6.99 3.63
N GLU A 235 32.68 -6.89 4.91
CA GLU A 235 31.97 -7.94 5.63
C GLU A 235 30.52 -8.08 5.14
N MET A 236 29.83 -6.96 4.92
CA MET A 236 28.50 -6.95 4.31
C MET A 236 28.51 -7.63 2.92
N GLY A 237 29.54 -7.39 2.11
CA GLY A 237 29.68 -8.04 0.81
C GLY A 237 29.79 -9.57 0.88
N LEU A 238 30.46 -10.09 1.90
CA LEU A 238 30.55 -11.55 2.12
C LEU A 238 29.21 -12.14 2.57
N LEU A 239 28.49 -11.44 3.46
CA LEU A 239 27.22 -11.91 4.02
C LEU A 239 26.05 -11.77 3.04
N TYR A 240 26.07 -10.76 2.18
CA TYR A 240 25.00 -10.43 1.24
C TYR A 240 25.12 -11.10 -0.14
N ARG A 241 26.20 -11.85 -0.38
CA ARG A 241 26.52 -12.47 -1.68
C ARG A 241 25.41 -13.36 -2.27
N GLU A 242 24.66 -14.06 -1.41
CA GLU A 242 23.55 -14.93 -1.86
C GLU A 242 22.31 -14.12 -2.27
N LEU A 243 22.20 -12.85 -1.88
CA LEU A 243 21.06 -11.97 -2.15
C LEU A 243 21.32 -10.99 -3.29
N GLY A 244 22.56 -10.48 -3.40
CA GLY A 244 22.90 -9.52 -4.45
C GLY A 244 24.30 -8.95 -4.33
N ARG A 245 24.51 -7.82 -5.02
CA ARG A 245 25.79 -7.11 -5.06
C ARG A 245 25.92 -6.13 -3.89
N VAL A 246 27.13 -5.98 -3.34
CA VAL A 246 27.38 -5.08 -2.21
C VAL A 246 27.16 -3.61 -2.59
N GLU A 247 27.42 -3.24 -3.84
CA GLU A 247 27.20 -1.88 -4.35
C GLU A 247 25.71 -1.52 -4.29
N ALA A 248 24.82 -2.47 -4.61
CA ALA A 248 23.39 -2.26 -4.52
C ALA A 248 22.93 -2.12 -3.06
N LEU A 249 23.50 -2.89 -2.12
CA LEU A 249 23.22 -2.75 -0.70
C LEU A 249 23.72 -1.40 -0.15
N VAL A 250 24.88 -0.94 -0.60
CA VAL A 250 25.41 0.37 -0.22
C VAL A 250 24.47 1.47 -0.72
N GLU A 251 24.02 1.44 -1.98
CA GLU A 251 23.01 2.38 -2.47
C GLU A 251 21.72 2.33 -1.64
N ASP A 252 21.26 1.13 -1.26
CA ASP A 252 20.08 0.91 -0.43
C ASP A 252 20.21 1.59 0.95
N ILE A 253 21.36 1.43 1.60
CA ILE A 253 21.70 2.10 2.87
C ILE A 253 21.74 3.62 2.69
N LEU A 254 22.33 4.13 1.62
CA LEU A 254 22.43 5.57 1.40
C LEU A 254 21.06 6.21 1.19
N LEU A 255 20.22 5.61 0.34
CA LEU A 255 18.84 6.08 0.10
C LEU A 255 18.00 6.04 1.39
N ALA A 256 18.07 4.95 2.14
CA ALA A 256 17.38 4.81 3.43
C ALA A 256 17.87 5.85 4.46
N SER A 257 19.18 6.10 4.52
CA SER A 257 19.76 7.07 5.44
C SER A 257 19.35 8.52 5.14
N LEU A 258 19.16 8.87 3.86
CA LEU A 258 18.63 10.17 3.47
C LEU A 258 17.16 10.31 3.88
N ASP A 259 16.38 9.24 3.76
CA ASP A 259 14.99 9.24 4.21
C ASP A 259 14.89 9.57 5.71
N SER A 260 15.60 8.80 6.53
CA SER A 260 15.52 8.90 7.98
C SER A 260 16.27 10.09 8.58
N CYS A 261 17.30 10.61 7.91
CA CYS A 261 18.07 11.75 8.39
C CYS A 261 17.55 13.09 7.86
N VAL A 262 17.19 13.14 6.59
CA VAL A 262 16.90 14.39 5.87
C VAL A 262 15.41 14.61 5.70
N LEU A 263 14.63 13.58 5.34
CA LEU A 263 13.21 13.73 4.99
C LEU A 263 12.24 13.42 6.15
N GLN A 264 12.68 12.68 7.18
CA GLN A 264 11.81 12.29 8.29
C GLN A 264 11.45 13.49 9.18
N GLY A 265 10.15 13.71 9.39
CA GLY A 265 9.63 14.81 10.19
C GLY A 265 9.63 16.18 9.49
N GLU A 266 9.99 16.22 8.21
CA GLU A 266 10.02 17.44 7.39
C GLU A 266 8.88 17.44 6.37
N SER A 267 8.43 18.62 5.94
CA SER A 267 7.58 18.72 4.74
C SER A 267 8.40 18.38 3.49
N LEU A 268 7.83 17.57 2.60
CA LEU A 268 8.53 17.12 1.40
C LEU A 268 8.77 18.30 0.43
N PRO A 269 10.01 18.60 0.04
CA PRO A 269 10.31 19.68 -0.90
C PRO A 269 9.63 19.49 -2.26
N ARG A 270 8.92 20.52 -2.72
CA ARG A 270 8.19 20.51 -4.00
C ARG A 270 8.91 21.24 -5.14
N ASP A 271 10.07 21.83 -4.86
CA ASP A 271 10.93 22.48 -5.84
C ASP A 271 12.42 22.27 -5.50
N GLY A 272 13.28 22.56 -6.47
CA GLY A 272 14.73 22.39 -6.31
C GLY A 272 15.35 23.29 -5.23
N ALA A 273 14.81 24.48 -5.00
CA ALA A 273 15.37 25.42 -4.01
C ALA A 273 15.11 24.93 -2.57
N ALA A 274 13.90 24.48 -2.29
CA ALA A 274 13.53 23.87 -1.02
C ALA A 274 14.34 22.58 -0.77
N LEU A 275 14.57 21.77 -1.80
CA LEU A 275 15.41 20.57 -1.69
C LEU A 275 16.86 20.92 -1.34
N ALA A 276 17.44 21.89 -2.04
CA ALA A 276 18.81 22.34 -1.79
C ALA A 276 18.98 22.92 -0.38
N ALA A 277 18.02 23.74 0.08
CA ALA A 277 18.02 24.30 1.42
C ALA A 277 17.94 23.21 2.50
N LEU A 278 17.08 22.20 2.29
CA LEU A 278 16.97 21.06 3.21
C LEU A 278 18.26 20.22 3.24
N ALA A 279 18.84 19.95 2.08
CA ALA A 279 20.08 19.19 1.94
C ALA A 279 21.23 19.88 2.70
N GLU A 280 21.41 21.18 2.52
CA GLU A 280 22.49 21.92 3.19
C GLU A 280 22.30 21.97 4.71
N ARG A 281 21.06 22.16 5.18
CA ARG A 281 20.74 22.16 6.62
C ARG A 281 21.10 20.84 7.33
N LYS A 282 20.91 19.71 6.66
CA LYS A 282 21.11 18.37 7.24
C LYS A 282 22.45 17.73 6.84
N ARG A 283 23.22 18.37 5.97
CA ARG A 283 24.46 17.85 5.37
C ARG A 283 25.46 17.30 6.40
N ALA A 284 25.71 18.06 7.45
CA ALA A 284 26.69 17.69 8.48
C ALA A 284 26.31 16.42 9.25
N ALA A 285 25.01 16.17 9.44
CA ALA A 285 24.50 15.03 10.21
C ALA A 285 24.42 13.74 9.38
N TRP A 286 24.38 13.84 8.05
CA TRP A 286 24.09 12.70 7.19
C TRP A 286 25.16 11.60 7.26
N ASN A 287 26.44 11.95 7.22
CA ASN A 287 27.53 10.96 7.21
C ASN A 287 27.49 10.04 8.44
N GLU A 288 27.43 10.63 9.64
CA GLU A 288 27.35 9.87 10.89
C GLU A 288 26.07 9.01 10.95
N HIS A 289 24.96 9.52 10.42
CA HIS A 289 23.72 8.76 10.35
C HIS A 289 23.81 7.55 9.41
N ALA A 290 24.39 7.73 8.22
CA ALA A 290 24.61 6.65 7.26
C ALA A 290 25.55 5.57 7.82
N GLU A 291 26.61 5.95 8.53
CA GLU A 291 27.50 5.00 9.21
C GLU A 291 26.79 4.19 10.30
N ARG A 292 25.94 4.85 11.12
CA ARG A 292 25.13 4.15 12.13
C ARG A 292 24.17 3.16 11.49
N LEU A 293 23.51 3.55 10.39
CA LEU A 293 22.62 2.67 9.65
C LEU A 293 23.38 1.47 9.05
N ALA A 294 24.58 1.70 8.50
CA ALA A 294 25.42 0.62 7.98
C ALA A 294 25.82 -0.40 9.06
N ARG A 295 26.13 0.04 10.28
CA ARG A 295 26.41 -0.86 11.41
C ARG A 295 25.17 -1.70 11.78
N LEU A 296 24.00 -1.08 11.82
CA LEU A 296 22.74 -1.81 12.05
C LEU A 296 22.49 -2.86 10.97
N VAL A 297 22.67 -2.50 9.69
CA VAL A 297 22.50 -3.43 8.57
C VAL A 297 23.51 -4.58 8.63
N LEU A 298 24.76 -4.31 8.99
CA LEU A 298 25.76 -5.34 9.22
C LEU A 298 25.34 -6.31 10.34
N ASP A 299 24.83 -5.81 11.46
CA ASP A 299 24.34 -6.65 12.56
C ASP A 299 23.14 -7.50 12.14
N ILE A 300 22.21 -6.94 11.36
CA ILE A 300 21.09 -7.67 10.76
C ILE A 300 21.60 -8.80 9.88
N LEU A 301 22.57 -8.52 8.99
CA LEU A 301 23.14 -9.53 8.09
C LEU A 301 23.90 -10.62 8.83
N LYS A 302 24.59 -10.31 9.93
CA LYS A 302 25.24 -11.29 10.80
C LYS A 302 24.24 -12.26 11.41
N LEU A 303 23.15 -11.73 11.98
CA LEU A 303 22.08 -12.52 12.58
C LEU A 303 21.37 -13.38 11.53
N TRP A 304 21.02 -12.79 10.38
CA TRP A 304 20.40 -13.51 9.27
C TRP A 304 21.29 -14.63 8.74
N HIS A 305 22.58 -14.37 8.52
CA HIS A 305 23.52 -15.39 8.04
C HIS A 305 23.73 -16.51 9.07
N GLY A 306 23.74 -16.17 10.36
CA GLY A 306 23.75 -17.15 11.45
C GLY A 306 22.53 -18.10 11.40
N LEU A 307 21.34 -17.56 11.14
CA LEU A 307 20.12 -18.34 10.95
C LEU A 307 20.19 -19.20 9.68
N GLN A 308 20.69 -18.66 8.56
CA GLN A 308 20.86 -19.41 7.31
C GLN A 308 21.77 -20.64 7.48
N LYS A 309 22.83 -20.52 8.28
CA LYS A 309 23.71 -21.67 8.59
C LYS A 309 22.97 -22.79 9.32
N ARG A 310 22.04 -22.45 10.22
CA ARG A 310 21.24 -23.44 10.96
C ARG A 310 20.28 -24.23 10.06
N PHE A 311 19.90 -23.68 8.90
CA PHE A 311 19.09 -24.40 7.91
C PHE A 311 19.89 -25.34 7.02
N LYS A 312 21.22 -25.20 6.97
CA LYS A 312 22.10 -26.05 6.16
C LYS A 312 22.53 -27.26 7.03
N GLY A 313 21.72 -28.32 7.05
CA GLY A 313 21.98 -29.54 7.83
C GLY A 313 20.93 -30.65 7.61
N LYS A 314 21.11 -31.81 8.25
CA LYS A 314 20.08 -32.87 8.26
C LYS A 314 18.91 -32.40 9.13
N VAL A 315 17.77 -32.18 8.49
CA VAL A 315 16.52 -31.76 9.15
C VAL A 315 15.66 -33.00 9.38
N GLU A 316 15.23 -33.23 10.62
CA GLU A 316 14.24 -34.28 10.92
C GLU A 316 12.89 -33.95 10.27
N LEU A 317 12.17 -34.97 9.80
CA LEU A 317 10.94 -34.79 9.02
C LEU A 317 9.87 -33.99 9.80
N ALA A 318 9.81 -34.15 11.13
CA ALA A 318 8.93 -33.41 12.03
C ALA A 318 9.21 -31.89 12.07
N MET A 319 10.44 -31.47 11.75
CA MET A 319 10.88 -30.08 11.76
C MET A 319 10.57 -29.33 10.47
N THR A 320 10.09 -30.04 9.43
CA THR A 320 9.94 -29.47 8.08
C THR A 320 8.92 -28.32 8.02
N VAL A 321 7.76 -28.46 8.68
CA VAL A 321 6.71 -27.44 8.64
C VAL A 321 7.12 -26.16 9.41
N PRO A 322 7.58 -26.22 10.67
CA PRO A 322 8.07 -25.03 11.37
C PRO A 322 9.24 -24.34 10.67
N LEU A 323 10.16 -25.10 10.06
CA LEU A 323 11.30 -24.54 9.34
C LEU A 323 10.91 -23.83 8.05
N ASN A 324 9.93 -24.35 7.31
CA ASN A 324 9.42 -23.69 6.11
C ASN A 324 8.72 -22.37 6.46
N ASP A 325 7.95 -22.34 7.55
CA ASP A 325 7.35 -21.11 8.06
C ASP A 325 8.42 -20.06 8.45
N VAL A 326 9.46 -20.45 9.19
CA VAL A 326 10.58 -19.56 9.52
C VAL A 326 11.27 -19.04 8.25
N LYS A 327 11.53 -19.90 7.27
CA LYS A 327 12.16 -19.50 6.01
C LYS A 327 11.32 -18.46 5.27
N GLY A 328 10.00 -18.64 5.23
CA GLY A 328 9.07 -17.65 4.67
C GLY A 328 9.14 -16.31 5.40
N GLN A 329 9.14 -16.32 6.74
CA GLN A 329 9.28 -15.11 7.55
C GLN A 329 10.62 -14.39 7.29
N LEU A 330 11.73 -15.13 7.20
CA LEU A 330 13.04 -14.55 6.93
C LEU A 330 13.15 -13.95 5.52
N ALA A 331 12.51 -14.57 4.52
CA ALA A 331 12.48 -14.04 3.16
C ALA A 331 11.73 -12.70 3.07
N ASN A 332 10.75 -12.47 3.96
CA ASN A 332 10.02 -11.21 4.07
C ASN A 332 10.77 -10.12 4.88
N LEU A 333 11.78 -10.51 5.67
CA LEU A 333 12.61 -9.56 6.42
C LEU A 333 13.85 -9.14 5.63
N VAL A 334 14.60 -10.09 5.06
CA VAL A 334 15.87 -9.81 4.41
C VAL A 334 15.81 -10.28 2.96
N TYR A 335 15.68 -9.31 2.06
CA TYR A 335 15.59 -9.47 0.60
C TYR A 335 16.25 -8.28 -0.11
N PRO A 336 16.48 -8.32 -1.43
CA PRO A 336 17.09 -7.19 -2.13
C PRO A 336 16.26 -5.90 -2.02
N GLY A 337 16.85 -4.84 -1.46
CA GLY A 337 16.18 -3.55 -1.26
C GLY A 337 15.47 -3.39 0.10
N PHE A 338 15.63 -4.34 1.02
CA PHE A 338 14.93 -4.32 2.31
C PHE A 338 15.27 -3.10 3.17
N VAL A 339 16.46 -2.49 3.00
CA VAL A 339 16.90 -1.36 3.83
C VAL A 339 16.11 -0.10 3.47
N ARG A 340 15.94 0.20 2.17
CA ARG A 340 15.12 1.34 1.71
C ARG A 340 13.63 1.07 1.82
N ALA A 341 13.20 -0.19 1.66
CA ALA A 341 11.78 -0.55 1.72
C ALA A 341 11.20 -0.47 3.15
N THR A 342 12.05 -0.58 4.17
CA THR A 342 11.63 -0.65 5.57
C THR A 342 11.88 0.69 6.27
N PRO A 343 10.85 1.35 6.83
CA PRO A 343 11.05 2.55 7.65
C PRO A 343 12.02 2.27 8.81
N LEU A 344 12.87 3.25 9.15
CA LEU A 344 13.94 3.07 10.13
C LEU A 344 13.44 2.60 11.51
N GLU A 345 12.24 3.03 11.91
CA GLU A 345 11.59 2.60 13.16
C GLU A 345 11.43 1.07 13.23
N TRP A 346 11.08 0.42 12.11
CA TRP A 346 10.91 -1.03 12.03
C TRP A 346 12.23 -1.75 11.77
N LEU A 347 13.12 -1.15 10.98
CA LEU A 347 14.43 -1.75 10.69
C LEU A 347 15.28 -1.92 11.97
N LYS A 348 15.16 -1.00 12.93
CA LYS A 348 15.79 -1.10 14.26
C LYS A 348 15.34 -2.32 15.07
N GLU A 349 14.15 -2.84 14.78
CA GLU A 349 13.58 -4.00 15.47
C GLU A 349 14.01 -5.34 14.86
N TYR A 350 14.61 -5.33 13.66
CA TYR A 350 15.03 -6.57 12.98
C TYR A 350 15.98 -7.42 13.82
N PRO A 351 17.01 -6.87 14.50
CA PRO A 351 17.83 -7.67 15.40
C PRO A 351 17.03 -8.39 16.48
N ARG A 352 15.97 -7.76 17.02
CA ARG A 352 15.07 -8.39 18.00
C ARG A 352 14.28 -9.53 17.36
N TYR A 353 13.70 -9.32 16.18
CA TYR A 353 12.96 -10.36 15.45
C TYR A 353 13.82 -11.56 15.07
N LEU A 354 15.04 -11.32 14.55
CA LEU A 354 15.96 -12.39 14.18
C LEU A 354 16.44 -13.19 15.39
N LYS A 355 16.69 -12.53 16.54
CA LYS A 355 17.01 -13.22 17.80
C LYS A 355 15.83 -14.06 18.30
N ALA A 356 14.61 -13.55 18.21
CA ALA A 356 13.41 -14.30 18.59
C ALA A 356 13.22 -15.54 17.69
N ILE A 357 13.46 -15.41 16.39
CA ILE A 357 13.47 -16.55 15.46
C ILE A 357 14.54 -17.58 15.87
N ALA A 358 15.76 -17.14 16.20
CA ALA A 358 16.82 -18.04 16.65
C ALA A 358 16.41 -18.83 17.91
N GLN A 359 15.84 -18.15 18.91
CA GLN A 359 15.33 -18.79 20.12
C GLN A 359 14.18 -19.76 19.85
N ARG A 360 13.30 -19.44 18.90
CA ARG A 360 12.22 -20.34 18.48
C ARG A 360 12.79 -21.61 17.87
N LEU A 361 13.84 -21.51 17.05
CA LEU A 361 14.53 -22.68 16.52
C LEU A 361 15.19 -23.51 17.62
N ASP A 362 15.81 -22.87 18.62
CA ASP A 362 16.46 -23.56 19.74
C ASP A 362 15.47 -24.30 20.67
N LYS A 363 14.20 -23.90 20.69
CA LYS A 363 13.15 -24.59 21.48
C LYS A 363 12.51 -25.77 20.76
N VAL A 364 12.59 -25.79 19.43
CA VAL A 364 11.93 -26.79 18.58
C VAL A 364 12.94 -27.87 18.16
N ALA A 365 14.24 -27.53 18.05
CA ALA A 365 15.34 -28.49 17.98
C ALA A 365 15.60 -29.14 19.35
#